data_AF-A0A7W0PJ35-F1
#
_entry.id   AF-A0A7W0PJ35-F1
#
_cell.length_a   1.000
_cell.length_b   1.000
_cell.length_c   1.000
_cell.angle_alpha   90.00
_cell.angle_beta   90.00
_cell.angle_gamma   90.00
#
_symmetry.space_group_name_H-M   'P 1'
#
loop_
_entity.id
_entity.type
_entity.pdbx_description
1 polymer ?
#
loop_
_entity_poly.entity_id
_entity_poly.type
_entity_poly.pdbx_seq_one_letter_code
_entity_poly.pdbx_strand_id
1 'polypeptide(L)'
;MPQPLDSLKGFAVTFKQIFRRPITQQYPEYKRPVYPRFRGRHRLWKHENGLEKCVGCSLCAAACPADCIRVVAEENAPGNRIS
;
A
#
# COMPACT_ATOMS: atom_id res chain seq x y z
N MET A 1 -25.77 39.76 -5.45
CA MET A 1 -24.71 39.62 -6.47
C MET A 1 -23.36 39.78 -5.79
N PRO A 2 -22.41 38.85 -5.98
CA PRO A 2 -21.05 39.03 -5.47
C PRO A 2 -20.47 40.32 -6.04
N GLN A 3 -19.81 41.11 -5.19
CA GLN A 3 -19.26 42.40 -5.58
C GLN A 3 -18.03 42.19 -6.47
N PRO A 4 -17.74 43.06 -7.47
CA PRO A 4 -16.59 42.89 -8.39
C PRO A 4 -15.24 42.80 -7.66
N LEU A 5 -15.16 43.40 -6.46
CA LEU A 5 -14.01 43.35 -5.56
C LEU A 5 -13.68 41.94 -5.08
N ASP A 6 -14.69 41.07 -4.90
CA ASP A 6 -14.50 39.70 -4.42
C ASP A 6 -13.94 38.79 -5.53
N SER A 7 -14.31 39.06 -6.78
CA SER A 7 -13.74 38.36 -7.95
C SER A 7 -12.26 38.70 -8.15
N LEU A 8 -11.90 39.98 -8.03
CA LEU A 8 -10.51 40.44 -8.09
C LEU A 8 -9.62 39.83 -7.00
N LYS A 9 -10.13 39.69 -5.77
CA LYS A 9 -9.42 38.99 -4.68
C LYS A 9 -9.16 37.53 -5.03
N GLY A 10 -10.12 36.83 -5.64
CA GLY A 10 -9.95 35.45 -6.10
C GLY A 10 -8.84 35.31 -7.14
N PHE A 11 -8.85 36.16 -8.17
CA PHE A 11 -7.79 36.16 -9.18
C PHE A 11 -6.42 36.49 -8.60
N ALA A 12 -6.32 37.40 -7.64
CA ALA A 12 -5.06 37.71 -6.96
C ALA A 12 -4.43 36.49 -6.27
N VAL A 13 -5.24 35.61 -5.67
CA VAL A 13 -4.76 34.35 -5.07
C VAL A 13 -4.22 33.40 -6.14
N THR A 14 -4.92 33.25 -7.28
CA THR A 14 -4.47 32.41 -8.39
C THR A 14 -3.16 32.91 -8.98
N PHE A 15 -3.04 34.23 -9.22
CA PHE A 15 -1.79 34.84 -9.69
C PHE A 15 -0.64 34.60 -8.71
N LYS A 16 -0.88 34.70 -7.39
CA LYS A 16 0.12 34.38 -6.37
C LYS A 16 0.55 32.91 -6.40
N GLN A 17 -0.37 31.99 -6.72
CA GLN A 17 -0.08 30.56 -6.78
C GLN A 17 0.75 30.16 -8.01
N ILE A 18 0.60 30.85 -9.15
CA ILE A 18 1.37 30.60 -10.38
C ILE A 18 2.88 30.73 -10.14
N PHE A 19 3.30 31.74 -9.36
CA PHE A 19 4.71 31.98 -9.07
C PHE A 19 5.27 31.11 -7.92
N ARG A 20 4.43 30.30 -7.26
CA ARG A 20 4.86 29.43 -6.17
C ARG A 20 5.42 28.13 -6.73
N ARG A 21 6.49 27.61 -6.11
CA ARG A 21 7.05 26.29 -6.49
C ARG A 21 6.00 25.18 -6.29
N PRO A 22 5.86 24.25 -7.25
CA PRO A 22 4.90 23.15 -7.14
C PRO A 22 5.28 22.21 -6.00
N ILE A 23 4.28 21.81 -5.19
CA ILE A 23 4.43 20.82 -4.11
C ILE A 23 4.15 19.42 -4.69
N THR A 24 4.90 19.07 -5.74
CA THR A 24 4.77 17.78 -6.44
C THR A 24 6.07 17.01 -6.31
N GLN A 25 5.97 15.69 -6.20
CA GLN A 25 7.12 14.78 -6.26
C GLN A 25 7.04 14.03 -7.60
N GLN A 26 8.14 13.97 -8.35
CA GLN A 26 8.18 13.26 -9.64
C GLN A 26 8.34 11.77 -9.38
N TYR A 27 7.30 10.99 -9.68
CA TYR A 27 7.37 9.53 -9.66
C TYR A 27 7.74 9.03 -11.07
N PRO A 28 8.61 8.03 -11.24
CA PRO A 28 9.15 7.10 -10.24
C PRO A 28 10.45 7.52 -9.52
N GLU A 29 11.07 8.64 -9.92
CA GLU A 29 12.40 9.08 -9.47
C GLU A 29 12.42 9.39 -7.96
N TYR A 30 11.37 10.04 -7.47
CA TYR A 30 11.18 10.40 -6.08
C TYR A 30 9.99 9.64 -5.49
N LYS A 31 10.29 8.61 -4.69
CA LYS A 31 9.29 7.85 -3.95
C LYS A 31 9.05 8.47 -2.57
N ARG A 32 7.78 8.57 -2.18
CA ARG A 32 7.40 8.99 -0.83
C ARG A 32 7.89 7.95 0.20
N PRO A 33 8.42 8.39 1.36
CA PRO A 33 8.75 7.46 2.43
C PRO A 33 7.48 6.75 2.90
N VAL A 34 7.58 5.43 3.00
CA VAL A 34 6.46 4.58 3.44
C VAL A 34 6.59 4.36 4.94
N TYR A 35 5.51 4.58 5.69
CA TYR A 35 5.50 4.38 7.14
C TYR A 35 5.70 2.90 7.51
N PRO A 36 6.30 2.57 8.68
CA PRO A 36 6.60 1.19 9.06
C PRO A 36 5.41 0.23 9.09
N ARG A 37 4.18 0.73 9.32
CA ARG A 37 2.94 -0.05 9.39
C ARG A 37 2.10 0.02 8.11
N PHE A 38 2.70 0.38 6.99
CA PHE A 38 2.00 0.41 5.72
C PHE A 38 1.53 -0.99 5.30
N ARG A 39 0.24 -1.11 4.98
CA ARG A 39 -0.36 -2.35 4.45
C ARG A 39 -0.17 -2.39 2.94
N GLY A 40 0.94 -2.98 2.51
CA GLY A 40 1.28 -3.18 1.10
C GLY A 40 0.94 -4.58 0.60
N ARG A 41 1.77 -5.08 -0.32
CA ARG A 41 1.63 -6.43 -0.89
C ARG A 41 1.90 -7.50 0.18
N HIS A 42 0.99 -8.47 0.29
CA HIS A 42 1.13 -9.64 1.15
C HIS A 42 2.38 -10.45 0.77
N ARG A 43 3.09 -10.99 1.77
CA ARG A 43 4.29 -11.82 1.60
C ARG A 43 4.23 -12.99 2.57
N LEU A 44 4.60 -14.18 2.10
CA LEU A 44 4.86 -15.34 2.95
C LEU A 44 6.28 -15.24 3.54
N TRP A 45 6.37 -15.33 4.86
CA TRP A 45 7.64 -15.28 5.58
C TRP A 45 8.20 -16.68 5.78
N LYS A 46 9.53 -16.75 5.89
CA LYS A 46 10.26 -17.97 6.22
C LYS A 46 10.83 -17.88 7.64
N HIS A 47 11.03 -19.03 8.27
CA HIS A 47 11.83 -19.19 9.47
C HIS A 47 13.33 -19.01 9.15
N GLU A 48 14.17 -18.91 10.19
CA GLU A 48 15.63 -18.77 10.04
C GLU A 48 16.29 -19.99 9.38
N ASN A 49 15.68 -21.17 9.52
CA ASN A 49 16.09 -22.41 8.86
C ASN A 49 15.68 -22.48 7.37
N GLY A 50 14.99 -21.47 6.83
CA GLY A 50 14.57 -21.41 5.43
C GLY A 50 13.21 -22.07 5.11
N LEU A 51 12.58 -22.74 6.07
CA LEU A 51 11.21 -23.28 5.92
C LEU A 51 10.16 -22.17 5.96
N GLU A 52 9.04 -22.36 5.28
CA GLU A 52 7.93 -21.41 5.27
C GLU A 52 7.18 -21.40 6.60
N LYS A 53 6.75 -20.21 7.07
CA LYS A 53 5.94 -20.10 8.29
C LYS A 53 4.49 -20.55 8.11
N CYS A 54 4.04 -20.69 6.87
CA CYS A 54 2.65 -21.03 6.55
C CYS A 54 2.45 -22.54 6.68
N VAL A 55 1.53 -22.96 7.54
CA VAL A 55 1.17 -24.38 7.74
C VAL A 55 -0.11 -24.80 7.01
N GLY A 56 -0.67 -23.93 6.16
CA GLY A 56 -1.89 -24.24 5.41
C GLY A 56 -3.18 -24.30 6.26
N CYS A 57 -3.20 -23.69 7.45
CA CYS A 57 -4.35 -23.77 8.38
C CYS A 57 -5.63 -23.06 7.91
N SER A 58 -5.60 -22.35 6.78
CA SER A 58 -6.74 -21.61 6.21
C SER A 58 -7.38 -20.52 7.09
N LEU A 59 -6.76 -20.16 8.22
CA LEU A 59 -7.28 -19.10 9.11
C LEU A 59 -7.28 -17.71 8.44
N CYS A 60 -6.28 -17.42 7.60
CA CYS A 60 -6.23 -16.16 6.85
C CYS A 60 -7.33 -16.06 5.80
N ALA A 61 -7.73 -17.19 5.18
CA ALA A 61 -8.83 -17.25 4.25
C ALA A 61 -10.17 -17.08 4.98
N ALA A 62 -10.36 -17.77 6.11
CA ALA A 62 -11.56 -17.64 6.94
C ALA A 62 -11.75 -16.22 7.51
N ALA A 63 -10.67 -15.53 7.85
CA ALA A 63 -10.71 -14.15 8.34
C ALA A 63 -10.82 -13.10 7.22
N CYS A 64 -10.76 -13.50 5.94
CA CYS A 64 -10.75 -12.57 4.82
C CYS A 64 -12.17 -12.03 4.58
N PRO A 65 -12.41 -10.71 4.70
CA PRO A 65 -13.74 -10.14 4.47
C PRO A 65 -14.16 -10.09 2.99
N ALA A 66 -13.23 -10.35 2.08
CA ALA A 66 -13.43 -10.28 0.63
C ALA A 66 -13.32 -11.64 -0.06
N ASP A 67 -13.15 -12.73 0.71
CA ASP A 67 -13.00 -14.11 0.19
C ASP A 67 -11.99 -14.25 -0.96
N CYS A 68 -10.89 -13.50 -0.93
CA CYS A 68 -9.92 -13.43 -2.02
C CYS A 68 -8.72 -14.39 -1.87
N ILE A 69 -8.75 -15.29 -0.88
CA ILE A 69 -7.67 -16.22 -0.56
C ILE A 69 -8.17 -17.65 -0.70
N ARG A 70 -7.47 -18.45 -1.51
CA ARG A 70 -7.68 -19.90 -1.60
C ARG A 70 -6.47 -20.63 -1.05
N VAL A 71 -6.69 -21.57 -0.13
CA VAL A 71 -5.65 -22.42 0.46
C VAL A 71 -5.98 -23.88 0.15
N VAL A 72 -5.00 -24.61 -0.38
CA VAL A 72 -5.05 -26.06 -0.57
C VAL A 72 -3.82 -26.60 0.15
N ALA A 73 -4.04 -27.42 1.18
CA ALA A 73 -2.97 -27.97 2.02
C ALA A 73 -2.63 -29.41 1.59
N GLU A 74 -1.36 -29.78 1.76
CA GLU A 74 -0.83 -31.13 1.53
C GLU A 74 0.18 -31.46 2.64
N GLU A 75 0.50 -32.74 2.81
CA GLU A 75 1.38 -33.23 3.86
C GLU A 75 2.86 -33.05 3.50
N ASN A 76 3.67 -32.57 4.46
CA ASN A 76 5.11 -32.38 4.26
C ASN A 76 5.84 -33.74 4.31
N ALA A 77 6.26 -34.23 3.14
CA ALA A 77 7.05 -35.45 3.05
C ALA A 77 8.49 -35.23 3.58
N PRO A 78 9.15 -36.27 4.17
CA PRO A 78 10.51 -36.15 4.69
C PRO A 78 11.55 -35.66 3.68
N GLY A 79 11.35 -35.97 2.39
CA GLY A 79 12.23 -35.54 1.29
C GLY A 79 11.85 -34.22 0.62
N ASN A 80 10.71 -33.61 0.97
CA ASN A 80 10.23 -32.36 0.37
C ASN A 80 9.52 -31.50 1.43
N ARG A 81 10.28 -31.02 2.41
CA ARG A 81 9.78 -30.13 3.47
C ARG A 81 9.78 -28.69 2.97
N ILE A 82 8.60 -28.10 2.88
CA ILE A 82 8.43 -26.71 2.44
C ILE A 82 8.15 -25.81 3.64
N SER A 83 7.29 -26.26 4.56
CA SER A 83 6.94 -25.58 5.83
C SER A 83 7.38 -26.34 7.07
#